data_AF-A0A060LXL4-F1
#
_entry.id   AF-A0A060LXL4-F1
#
_cell.length_a   1.000
_cell.length_b   1.000
_cell.length_c   1.000
_cell.angle_alpha   90.00
_cell.angle_beta   90.00
_cell.angle_gamma   90.00
#
_symmetry.space_group_name_H-M   'P 1'
#
loop_
_entity.id
_entity.type
_entity.pdbx_description
1 polymer ?
#
loop_
_entity_poly.entity_id
_entity_poly.type
_entity_poly.pdbx_seq_one_letter_code
_entity_poly.pdbx_strand_id
1 'polypeptide(L)'
;MTRNQKTKIVVGAGEYHNNPGWLHLQKDELNLIKREDWLTHFEPSSLSVILAEHVWEHLTIEEGIQTAALCYEFLKPGGYVRCAVPDRYFPNEAYQTAVQIGGPGPLDHPASSHKVVHTYHTLSSLFETAGFRISLLEYHDEKGQFH
;
A
#
# COMPACT_ATOMS: atom_id res chain seq x y z
N MET A 1 -30.70 -10.09 -3.38
CA MET A 1 -29.76 -9.87 -2.26
C MET A 1 -29.43 -8.39 -2.22
N THR A 2 -29.55 -7.77 -1.05
CA THR A 2 -29.52 -6.32 -0.85
C THR A 2 -28.20 -5.68 -1.31
N ARG A 3 -28.27 -4.79 -2.30
CA ARG A 3 -27.26 -3.78 -2.61
C ARG A 3 -27.01 -2.91 -1.37
N ASN A 4 -25.76 -2.43 -1.21
CA ASN A 4 -25.34 -1.26 -0.40
C ASN A 4 -24.49 -1.50 0.87
N GLN A 5 -23.65 -2.53 0.94
CA GLN A 5 -22.46 -2.45 1.80
C GLN A 5 -21.31 -1.86 0.99
N LYS A 6 -20.71 -0.77 1.50
CA LYS A 6 -19.48 -0.18 0.96
C LYS A 6 -18.37 -1.22 1.15
N THR A 7 -18.04 -2.01 0.13
CA THR A 7 -16.94 -2.99 0.22
C THR A 7 -15.64 -2.26 0.54
N LYS A 8 -14.99 -2.66 1.62
CA LYS A 8 -13.69 -2.14 2.05
C LYS A 8 -12.76 -3.32 2.24
N ILE A 9 -11.53 -3.15 1.79
CA ILE A 9 -10.54 -4.21 1.83
C ILE A 9 -9.28 -3.76 2.54
N VAL A 10 -8.59 -4.70 3.17
CA VAL A 10 -7.22 -4.57 3.63
C VAL A 10 -6.38 -5.50 2.76
N VAL A 11 -5.35 -4.97 2.11
CA VAL A 11 -4.40 -5.77 1.32
C VAL A 11 -3.08 -5.83 2.08
N GLY A 12 -2.45 -7.00 2.13
CA GLY A 12 -1.27 -7.22 2.97
C GLY A 12 -1.59 -7.18 4.46
N ALA A 13 -2.77 -7.69 4.85
CA ALA A 13 -3.29 -7.58 6.22
C ALA A 13 -2.39 -8.23 7.30
N GLY A 14 -1.48 -9.13 6.92
CA GLY A 14 -0.66 -9.88 7.87
C GLY A 14 -1.52 -10.72 8.81
N GLU A 15 -1.03 -11.01 10.01
CA GLU A 15 -1.72 -11.91 10.96
C GLU A 15 -2.82 -11.19 11.78
N TYR A 16 -2.88 -9.86 11.75
CA TYR A 16 -3.71 -9.07 12.66
C TYR A 16 -4.93 -8.46 11.96
N HIS A 17 -6.13 -8.78 12.44
CA HIS A 17 -7.39 -8.29 11.87
C HIS A 17 -7.98 -7.14 12.69
N ASN A 18 -7.46 -5.93 12.48
CA ASN A 18 -7.83 -4.74 13.25
C ASN A 18 -9.01 -3.92 12.68
N ASN A 19 -9.58 -4.36 11.54
CA ASN A 19 -10.66 -3.66 10.85
C ASN A 19 -11.90 -4.56 10.74
N PRO A 20 -12.77 -4.59 11.77
CA PRO A 20 -13.96 -5.44 11.76
C PRO A 20 -14.91 -5.04 10.62
N GLY A 21 -15.40 -6.05 9.89
CA GLY A 21 -16.28 -5.86 8.74
C GLY A 21 -15.60 -5.46 7.43
N TRP A 22 -14.27 -5.41 7.39
CA TRP A 22 -13.49 -5.28 6.16
C TRP A 22 -13.06 -6.67 5.69
N LEU A 23 -12.88 -6.83 4.37
CA LEU A 23 -12.31 -8.04 3.80
C LEU A 23 -10.78 -7.94 3.85
N HIS A 24 -10.12 -8.89 4.52
CA HIS A 24 -8.67 -8.94 4.63
C HIS A 24 -8.15 -9.92 3.59
N LEU A 25 -7.22 -9.48 2.75
CA LEU A 25 -6.65 -10.27 1.67
C LEU A 25 -5.14 -10.36 1.82
N GLN A 26 -4.64 -11.59 1.77
CA GLN A 26 -3.23 -11.91 1.76
C GLN A 26 -2.68 -11.99 0.32
N LYS A 27 -1.36 -12.03 0.19
CA LYS A 27 -0.66 -12.04 -1.10
C LYS A 27 -1.01 -13.26 -1.97
N ASP A 28 -1.30 -14.39 -1.35
CA ASP A 28 -1.70 -15.64 -2.01
C ASP A 28 -3.19 -15.65 -2.40
N GLU A 29 -4.01 -14.78 -1.80
CA GLU A 29 -5.42 -14.61 -2.13
C GLU A 29 -5.64 -13.53 -3.21
N LEU A 30 -4.86 -12.45 -3.19
CA LEU A 30 -4.93 -11.40 -4.20
C LEU A 30 -3.53 -10.94 -4.61
N ASN A 31 -3.18 -11.22 -5.86
CA ASN A 31 -1.99 -10.72 -6.51
C ASN A 31 -2.22 -9.29 -7.02
N LEU A 32 -1.68 -8.32 -6.28
CA LEU A 32 -1.88 -6.89 -6.52
C LEU A 32 -1.36 -6.37 -7.87
N ILE A 33 -0.53 -7.12 -8.59
CA ILE A 33 -0.05 -6.73 -9.94
C ILE A 33 -0.83 -7.42 -11.07
N LYS A 34 -1.70 -8.39 -10.79
CA LYS A 34 -2.44 -9.13 -11.83
C LYS A 34 -3.90 -8.74 -11.87
N ARG A 35 -4.31 -8.01 -12.91
CA ARG A 35 -5.68 -7.54 -13.09
C ARG A 35 -6.71 -8.67 -13.05
N GLU A 36 -6.37 -9.83 -13.61
CA GLU A 36 -7.26 -10.99 -13.67
C GLU A 36 -7.66 -11.45 -12.28
N ASP A 37 -6.76 -11.35 -11.32
CA ASP A 37 -7.01 -11.72 -9.93
C ASP A 37 -7.95 -10.73 -9.26
N TRP A 38 -7.83 -9.43 -9.54
CA TRP A 38 -8.82 -8.46 -9.07
C TRP A 38 -10.23 -8.76 -9.59
N LEU A 39 -10.35 -9.22 -10.84
CA LEU A 39 -11.64 -9.57 -11.46
C LEU A 39 -12.27 -10.85 -10.90
N THR A 40 -11.51 -11.75 -10.27
CA THR A 40 -12.10 -12.92 -9.59
C THR A 40 -12.77 -12.53 -8.28
N HIS A 41 -12.32 -11.44 -7.65
CA HIS A 41 -12.80 -10.98 -6.35
C HIS A 41 -13.80 -9.82 -6.43
N PHE A 42 -13.63 -8.91 -7.38
CA PHE A 42 -14.33 -7.63 -7.42
C PHE A 42 -14.75 -7.25 -8.83
N GLU A 43 -15.84 -6.50 -8.92
CA GLU A 43 -16.18 -5.77 -10.13
C GLU A 43 -15.37 -4.46 -10.18
N PRO A 44 -14.95 -3.97 -11.36
CA PRO A 44 -14.39 -2.63 -11.49
C PRO A 44 -15.32 -1.57 -10.88
N SER A 45 -14.73 -0.50 -10.31
CA SER A 45 -15.48 0.58 -9.66
C SER A 45 -16.47 0.16 -8.56
N SER A 46 -16.18 -0.92 -7.82
CA SER A 46 -17.05 -1.44 -6.75
C SER A 46 -16.53 -1.18 -5.33
N LEU A 47 -15.21 -1.03 -5.16
CA LEU A 47 -14.58 -0.84 -3.86
C LEU A 47 -14.74 0.58 -3.35
N SER A 48 -14.91 0.73 -2.04
CA SER A 48 -15.04 2.03 -1.38
C SER A 48 -13.73 2.48 -0.73
N VAL A 49 -12.98 1.55 -0.14
CA VAL A 49 -11.71 1.84 0.53
C VAL A 49 -10.76 0.65 0.35
N ILE A 50 -9.51 0.95 0.08
CA ILE A 50 -8.40 -0.01 0.13
C ILE A 50 -7.44 0.48 1.21
N LEU A 51 -7.19 -0.34 2.23
CA LEU A 51 -6.13 -0.11 3.21
C LEU A 51 -4.93 -0.97 2.85
N ALA A 52 -3.75 -0.36 2.79
CA ALA A 52 -2.48 -1.04 2.54
C ALA A 52 -1.41 -0.49 3.50
N GLU A 53 -0.97 -1.32 4.43
CA GLU A 53 0.12 -0.99 5.34
C GLU A 53 1.24 -1.99 5.07
N HIS A 54 2.47 -1.49 4.90
CA HIS A 54 3.63 -2.32 4.61
C HIS A 54 3.54 -3.17 3.32
N VAL A 55 3.03 -2.57 2.24
CA VAL A 55 2.86 -3.25 0.94
C VAL A 55 3.77 -2.69 -0.14
N TRP A 56 3.80 -1.37 -0.29
CA TRP A 56 4.44 -0.72 -1.45
C TRP A 56 5.97 -0.84 -1.43
N GLU A 57 6.58 -0.94 -0.25
CA GLU A 57 8.03 -1.13 -0.12
C GLU A 57 8.52 -2.49 -0.66
N HIS A 58 7.62 -3.46 -0.81
CA HIS A 58 7.90 -4.78 -1.40
C HIS A 58 7.73 -4.83 -2.93
N LEU A 59 7.27 -3.73 -3.53
CA LEU A 59 7.06 -3.58 -4.97
C LEU A 59 8.21 -2.77 -5.58
N THR A 60 8.59 -3.05 -6.82
CA THR A 60 9.40 -2.08 -7.58
C THR A 60 8.55 -0.84 -7.85
N ILE A 61 9.19 0.26 -8.30
CA ILE A 61 8.44 1.47 -8.66
C ILE A 61 7.40 1.17 -9.75
N GLU A 62 7.76 0.37 -10.76
CA GLU A 62 6.88 -0.01 -11.86
C GLU A 62 5.72 -0.89 -11.37
N GLU A 63 6.02 -1.91 -10.56
CA GLU A 63 5.00 -2.76 -9.94
C GLU A 63 4.05 -1.93 -9.07
N GLY A 64 4.58 -0.98 -8.30
CA GLY A 64 3.77 -0.11 -7.44
C GLY A 64 2.87 0.83 -8.24
N ILE A 65 3.34 1.41 -9.35
CA ILE A 65 2.49 2.22 -10.26
C ILE A 65 1.37 1.35 -10.84
N GLN A 66 1.70 0.13 -11.30
CA GLN A 66 0.72 -0.82 -11.83
C GLN A 66 -0.33 -1.21 -10.78
N THR A 67 0.10 -1.54 -9.56
CA THR A 67 -0.81 -1.83 -8.45
C THR A 67 -1.68 -0.63 -8.08
N ALA A 68 -1.12 0.59 -8.08
CA ALA A 68 -1.91 1.79 -7.85
C ALA A 68 -2.95 1.99 -8.96
N ALA A 69 -2.61 1.78 -10.23
CA ALA A 69 -3.55 1.88 -11.34
C ALA A 69 -4.70 0.86 -11.22
N LEU A 70 -4.40 -0.38 -10.79
CA LEU A 70 -5.43 -1.37 -10.50
C LEU A 70 -6.31 -0.94 -9.31
N CYS A 71 -5.71 -0.44 -8.23
CA CYS A 71 -6.49 0.12 -7.12
C CYS A 71 -7.45 1.22 -7.62
N TYR A 72 -6.99 2.09 -8.52
CA TYR A 72 -7.81 3.15 -9.11
C TYR A 72 -8.98 2.58 -9.94
N GLU A 73 -8.74 1.56 -10.76
CA GLU A 73 -9.76 0.89 -11.58
C GLU A 73 -10.90 0.29 -10.72
N PHE A 74 -10.55 -0.37 -9.62
CA PHE A 74 -11.50 -1.09 -8.78
C PHE A 74 -12.18 -0.20 -7.73
N LEU A 75 -11.64 0.97 -7.43
CA LEU A 75 -12.30 1.97 -6.59
C LEU A 75 -13.45 2.65 -7.33
N LYS A 76 -14.59 2.74 -6.67
CA LYS A 76 -15.72 3.55 -7.14
C LYS A 76 -15.38 5.04 -7.08
N PRO A 77 -16.13 5.92 -7.78
CA PRO A 77 -15.96 7.37 -7.65
C PRO A 77 -16.04 7.83 -6.18
N GLY A 78 -15.02 8.55 -5.74
CA GLY A 78 -14.87 9.02 -4.34
C GLY A 78 -14.36 7.95 -3.36
N GLY A 79 -14.02 6.76 -3.84
CA GLY A 79 -13.22 5.79 -3.08
C GLY A 79 -11.77 6.25 -2.95
N TYR A 80 -11.05 5.67 -1.98
CA TYR A 80 -9.67 6.06 -1.71
C TYR A 80 -8.81 4.88 -1.24
N VAL A 81 -7.49 5.05 -1.39
CA VAL A 81 -6.47 4.20 -0.77
C VAL A 81 -5.96 4.92 0.49
N ARG A 82 -5.88 4.20 1.61
CA ARG A 82 -5.06 4.62 2.77
C ARG A 82 -3.80 3.77 2.74
N CYS A 83 -2.65 4.41 2.55
CA CYS A 83 -1.36 3.75 2.42
C CYS A 83 -0.42 4.21 3.54
N ALA A 84 0.31 3.28 4.15
CA ALA A 84 1.41 3.58 5.06
C ALA A 84 2.60 2.65 4.76
N VAL A 85 3.80 3.22 4.72
CA VAL A 85 5.05 2.52 4.41
C VAL A 85 6.17 3.08 5.29
N PRO A 86 7.30 2.37 5.45
CA PRO A 86 8.49 2.92 6.07
C PRO A 86 8.99 4.20 5.41
N ASP A 87 9.37 5.17 6.23
CA ASP A 87 9.72 6.53 5.81
C ASP A 87 11.24 6.71 5.74
N ARG A 88 11.74 6.95 4.52
CA ARG A 88 13.17 7.16 4.26
C ARG A 88 13.74 8.41 4.93
N TYR A 89 12.91 9.38 5.30
CA TYR A 89 13.37 10.61 5.95
C TYR A 89 13.22 10.59 7.47
N PHE A 90 12.70 9.53 8.07
CA PHE A 90 12.67 9.40 9.53
C PHE A 90 14.09 9.41 10.10
N PRO A 91 14.46 10.39 10.96
CA PRO A 91 15.85 10.63 11.37
C PRO A 91 16.28 9.68 12.51
N ASN A 92 16.32 8.38 12.22
CA ASN A 92 16.72 7.36 13.17
C ASN A 92 17.54 6.26 12.48
N GLU A 93 18.83 6.16 12.82
CA GLU A 93 19.75 5.23 12.15
C GLU A 93 19.38 3.75 12.35
N ALA A 94 18.94 3.38 13.54
CA ALA A 94 18.53 2.00 13.84
C ALA A 94 17.30 1.61 13.02
N TYR A 95 16.34 2.53 12.89
CA TYR A 95 15.17 2.35 12.03
C TYR A 95 15.59 2.22 10.56
N GLN A 96 16.41 3.12 10.04
CA GLN A 96 16.83 3.08 8.63
C GLN A 96 17.56 1.77 8.32
N THR A 97 18.36 1.27 9.26
CA THR A 97 19.00 -0.05 9.16
C THR A 97 17.97 -1.19 9.14
N ALA A 98 16.92 -1.12 9.96
CA ALA A 98 15.89 -2.15 10.02
C ALA A 98 15.02 -2.20 8.75
N VAL A 99 14.75 -1.06 8.11
CA VAL A 99 13.82 -0.98 6.96
C VAL A 99 14.51 -0.86 5.61
N GLN A 100 15.84 -0.88 5.55
CA GLN A 100 16.59 -0.77 4.29
C GLN A 100 16.20 -1.86 3.28
N ILE A 101 16.54 -1.62 2.02
CA ILE A 101 16.38 -2.62 0.93
C ILE A 101 17.12 -3.90 1.34
N GLY A 102 16.41 -5.03 1.32
CA GLY A 102 16.94 -6.32 1.77
C GLY A 102 17.02 -6.51 3.29
N GLY A 103 16.55 -5.54 4.09
CA GLY A 103 16.48 -5.61 5.55
C GLY A 103 17.84 -5.59 6.26
N PRO A 104 17.88 -5.89 7.57
CA PRO A 104 19.09 -5.84 8.39
C PRO A 104 19.96 -7.11 8.30
N GLY A 105 19.66 -8.05 7.40
CA GLY A 105 20.45 -9.27 7.17
C GLY A 105 19.66 -10.58 7.27
N PRO A 106 18.88 -10.85 8.34
CA PRO A 106 18.12 -12.08 8.47
C PRO A 106 17.05 -12.22 7.37
N LEU A 107 16.95 -13.42 6.78
CA LEU A 107 16.00 -13.69 5.68
C LEU A 107 14.54 -13.73 6.14
N ASP A 108 14.31 -14.02 7.42
CA ASP A 108 13.01 -14.02 8.08
C ASP A 108 12.58 -12.63 8.57
N HIS A 109 13.43 -11.62 8.44
CA HIS A 109 13.06 -10.25 8.76
C HIS A 109 12.00 -9.73 7.78
N PRO A 110 10.95 -9.00 8.22
CA PRO A 110 9.91 -8.48 7.32
C PRO A 110 10.49 -7.66 6.15
N ALA A 111 11.49 -6.84 6.44
CA ALA A 111 12.18 -6.03 5.44
C ALA A 111 13.12 -6.79 4.48
N SER A 112 13.33 -8.11 4.66
CA SER A 112 14.23 -8.90 3.81
C SER A 112 13.85 -8.87 2.32
N SER A 113 12.58 -8.58 2.03
CA SER A 113 12.04 -8.45 0.68
C SER A 113 11.71 -7.01 0.27
N HIS A 114 12.11 -6.00 1.04
CA HIS A 114 11.98 -4.61 0.62
C HIS A 114 12.78 -4.37 -0.65
N LYS A 115 12.14 -3.77 -1.65
CA LYS A 115 12.74 -3.34 -2.91
C LYS A 115 12.96 -1.82 -2.94
N VAL A 116 12.18 -1.08 -2.16
CA VAL A 116 12.22 0.39 -2.10
C VAL A 116 12.00 0.85 -0.67
N VAL A 117 12.66 1.95 -0.26
CA VAL A 117 12.29 2.70 0.95
C VAL A 117 11.80 4.07 0.49
N HIS A 118 10.51 4.32 0.65
CA HIS A 118 9.85 5.47 0.06
C HIS A 118 10.11 6.75 0.87
N THR A 119 10.17 7.87 0.15
CA THR A 119 9.94 9.20 0.72
C THR A 119 8.49 9.58 0.41
N TYR A 120 7.97 10.61 1.05
CA TYR A 120 6.65 11.13 0.68
C TYR A 120 6.59 11.55 -0.80
N HIS A 121 7.69 12.06 -1.39
CA HIS A 121 7.76 12.41 -2.81
C HIS A 121 7.61 11.19 -3.71
N THR A 122 8.37 10.12 -3.47
CA THR A 122 8.35 8.95 -4.36
C THR A 122 7.02 8.21 -4.27
N LEU A 123 6.44 8.11 -3.07
CA LEU A 123 5.13 7.51 -2.89
C LEU A 123 4.02 8.35 -3.52
N SER A 124 4.05 9.68 -3.32
CA SER A 124 3.06 10.60 -3.91
C SER A 124 3.10 10.53 -5.43
N SER A 125 4.28 10.68 -6.02
CA SER A 125 4.46 10.68 -7.48
C SER A 125 3.97 9.38 -8.12
N LEU A 126 4.19 8.25 -7.45
CA LEU A 126 3.70 6.95 -7.89
C LEU A 126 2.16 6.90 -7.94
N PHE A 127 1.47 7.32 -6.88
CA PHE A 127 0.01 7.32 -6.85
C PHE A 127 -0.59 8.38 -7.80
N GLU A 128 0.05 9.55 -7.93
CA GLU A 128 -0.34 10.57 -8.91
C GLU A 128 -0.24 10.06 -10.35
N THR A 129 0.81 9.30 -10.65
CA THR A 129 0.98 8.66 -11.97
C THR A 129 -0.17 7.69 -12.28
N ALA A 130 -0.73 7.05 -11.26
CA ALA A 130 -1.92 6.20 -11.40
C ALA A 130 -3.25 6.98 -11.45
N GLY A 131 -3.23 8.31 -11.33
CA GLY A 131 -4.41 9.18 -11.43
C GLY A 131 -5.00 9.62 -10.09
N PHE A 132 -4.37 9.28 -8.96
CA PHE A 132 -4.84 9.73 -7.65
C PHE A 132 -4.52 11.20 -7.39
N ARG A 133 -5.33 11.81 -6.52
CA ARG A 133 -4.97 13.04 -5.81
C ARG A 133 -4.46 12.67 -4.43
N ILE A 134 -3.36 13.30 -4.00
CA ILE A 134 -2.68 12.95 -2.76
C ILE A 134 -3.10 13.87 -1.63
N SER A 135 -3.32 13.27 -0.46
CA SER A 135 -3.40 13.95 0.82
C SER A 135 -2.40 13.27 1.75
N LEU A 136 -1.31 13.95 2.06
CA LEU A 136 -0.34 13.48 3.05
C LEU A 136 -0.95 13.62 4.46
N LEU A 137 -0.68 12.64 5.32
CA LEU A 137 -1.19 12.62 6.71
C LEU A 137 -0.07 12.74 7.72
N GLU A 138 0.95 11.88 7.61
CA GLU A 138 2.09 11.79 8.52
C GLU A 138 3.33 11.46 7.69
N TYR A 139 4.36 12.31 7.72
CA TYR A 139 5.61 12.09 7.00
C TYR A 139 6.76 12.94 7.54
N HIS A 140 8.00 12.52 7.29
CA HIS A 140 9.19 13.35 7.49
C HIS A 140 9.60 14.01 6.18
N ASP A 141 10.04 15.26 6.26
CA ASP A 141 10.66 15.96 5.13
C ASP A 141 12.17 15.69 5.03
N GLU A 142 12.84 16.27 4.03
CA GLU A 142 14.28 16.06 3.78
C GLU A 142 15.19 16.48 4.94
N LYS A 143 14.67 17.27 5.88
CA LYS A 143 15.39 17.71 7.08
C LYS A 143 15.09 16.82 8.29
N GLY A 144 14.27 15.79 8.11
CA GLY A 144 13.81 14.91 9.18
C GLY A 144 12.75 15.56 10.08
N GLN A 145 12.07 16.61 9.63
CA GLN A 145 10.98 17.22 10.39
C GLN A 145 9.67 16.47 10.11
N PHE A 146 8.94 16.12 11.16
CA PHE A 146 7.62 15.48 11.08
C PHE A 146 6.52 16.50 10.74
N HIS A 147 5.61 16.10 9.83
CA HIS A 147 4.45 16.85 9.36
C HIS A 147 3.20 16.00 9.42
#